data_AF-A0A6G8DBK2-F1
#
_entry.id   AF-A0A6G8DBK2-F1
#
_cell.length_a   1.000
_cell.length_b   1.000
_cell.length_c   1.000
_cell.angle_alpha   90.00
_cell.angle_beta   90.00
_cell.angle_gamma   90.00
#
_symmetry.space_group_name_H-M   'P 1'
#
loop_
_entity.id
_entity.type
_entity.pdbx_description
1 polymer ?
#
loop_
_entity_poly.entity_id
_entity_poly.type
_entity_poly.pdbx_seq_one_letter_code
_entity_poly.pdbx_strand_id
1 'polypeptide(L)'
;MSVGQQIYHAIELFAPHAPHRERFCTSLTKALTDNGSTSMAAKRIASVIADALSEPCEDFHLAMAHLIAFHPPLMIAMEGDLAAVHAMHRYMSFFLDMEAADTGPQAQYAIN
;
A
#
# COMPACT_ATOMS: atom_id res chain seq x y z
N MET A 1 -1.16 -14.47 -6.65
CA MET A 1 -0.59 -13.12 -6.48
C MET A 1 0.19 -13.10 -5.18
N SER A 2 1.37 -12.47 -5.16
CA SER A 2 2.06 -12.19 -3.91
C SER A 2 1.27 -11.17 -3.07
N VAL A 3 1.51 -11.10 -1.76
CA VAL A 3 0.86 -10.10 -0.91
C VAL A 3 1.15 -8.66 -1.37
N GLY A 4 2.36 -8.39 -1.87
CA GLY A 4 2.73 -7.08 -2.44
C GLY A 4 1.88 -6.72 -3.65
N GLN A 5 1.66 -7.67 -4.58
CA GLN A 5 0.77 -7.49 -5.73
C GLN A 5 -0.69 -7.30 -5.32
N GLN A 6 -1.16 -8.00 -4.28
CA GLN A 6 -2.52 -7.85 -3.78
C GLN A 6 -2.74 -6.45 -3.17
N ILE A 7 -1.78 -5.95 -2.40
CA ILE A 7 -1.81 -4.61 -1.83
C ILE A 7 -1.75 -3.57 -2.95
N TYR A 8 -0.85 -3.75 -3.93
CA TYR A 8 -0.74 -2.87 -5.09
C TYR A 8 -2.09 -2.76 -5.82
N HIS A 9 -2.70 -3.89 -6.15
CA HIS A 9 -4.01 -3.90 -6.81
C HIS A 9 -5.14 -3.32 -5.94
N ALA A 10 -5.07 -3.45 -4.61
CA ALA A 10 -6.04 -2.81 -3.73
C ALA A 10 -5.96 -1.28 -3.83
N ILE A 11 -4.75 -0.72 -3.95
CA ILE A 11 -4.50 0.72 -4.09
C ILE A 11 -4.97 1.24 -5.45
N GLU A 12 -4.75 0.49 -6.53
CA GLU A 12 -5.30 0.80 -7.87
C GLU A 12 -6.83 0.95 -7.89
N LEU A 13 -7.51 0.22 -7.00
CA LEU A 13 -8.97 0.30 -6.86
C LEU A 13 -9.42 1.43 -5.91
N PHE A 14 -8.47 2.14 -5.30
CA PHE A 14 -8.75 3.21 -4.37
C PHE A 14 -9.26 4.44 -5.09
N ALA A 15 -10.40 4.93 -4.63
CA ALA A 15 -10.88 6.26 -4.92
C ALA A 15 -11.47 6.82 -3.62
N PRO A 16 -11.36 8.14 -3.38
CA PRO A 16 -11.81 8.76 -2.14
C PRO A 16 -13.34 8.71 -1.95
N HIS A 17 -14.09 8.32 -2.98
CA HIS A 17 -15.54 8.10 -2.89
C HIS A 17 -15.87 6.89 -1.99
N ALA A 18 -16.88 7.04 -1.12
CA ALA A 18 -17.29 6.06 -0.11
C ALA A 18 -17.30 4.57 -0.55
N PRO A 19 -17.89 4.17 -1.70
CA PRO A 19 -17.91 2.76 -2.10
C PRO A 19 -16.53 2.21 -2.48
N HIS A 20 -15.61 3.07 -2.90
CA HIS A 20 -14.24 2.66 -3.25
C HIS A 20 -13.37 2.55 -2.00
N ARG A 21 -13.56 3.44 -1.02
CA ARG A 21 -12.93 3.34 0.30
C ARG A 21 -13.27 2.01 1.00
N GLU A 22 -14.54 1.61 1.01
CA GLU A 22 -14.95 0.33 1.64
C GLU A 22 -14.38 -0.89 0.92
N ARG A 23 -14.35 -0.86 -0.41
CA ARG A 23 -13.73 -1.92 -1.23
C ARG A 23 -12.24 -2.03 -0.96
N PHE A 24 -11.54 -0.91 -0.90
CA PHE A 24 -10.13 -0.87 -0.51
C PHE A 24 -9.91 -1.49 0.86
N CYS A 25 -10.67 -1.04 1.87
CA CYS A 25 -10.55 -1.56 3.24
C CYS A 25 -10.77 -3.07 3.28
N THR A 26 -11.77 -3.57 2.55
CA THR A 26 -12.08 -5.00 2.47
C THR A 26 -10.95 -5.78 1.80
N SER A 27 -10.46 -5.32 0.64
CA SER A 27 -9.39 -5.95 -0.12
C SER A 27 -8.07 -5.97 0.66
N LEU A 28 -7.69 -4.85 1.26
CA LEU A 28 -6.46 -4.75 2.05
C LEU A 28 -6.55 -5.60 3.33
N THR A 29 -7.69 -5.57 4.04
CA THR A 29 -7.93 -6.44 5.20
C THR A 29 -7.74 -7.91 4.83
N LYS A 30 -8.29 -8.31 3.68
CA LYS A 30 -8.17 -9.68 3.18
C LYS A 30 -6.71 -10.03 2.86
N ALA A 31 -5.99 -9.17 2.13
CA ALA A 31 -4.59 -9.40 1.78
C ALA A 31 -3.71 -9.57 3.02
N LEU A 32 -3.91 -8.75 4.05
CA LEU A 32 -3.17 -8.84 5.30
C LEU A 32 -3.53 -10.11 6.10
N THR A 33 -4.81 -10.44 6.19
CA THR A 33 -5.27 -11.63 6.91
C THR A 33 -4.78 -12.92 6.24
N ASP A 34 -4.86 -13.00 4.91
CA ASP A 34 -4.37 -14.15 4.13
C ASP A 34 -2.84 -14.33 4.29
N ASN A 35 -2.12 -13.26 4.65
CA ASN A 35 -0.67 -13.27 4.88
C ASN A 35 -0.28 -13.38 6.37
N GLY A 36 -1.24 -13.67 7.25
CA GLY A 36 -0.98 -14.04 8.65
C GLY A 36 -1.26 -12.96 9.70
N SER A 37 -1.71 -11.77 9.31
CA SER A 37 -2.18 -10.77 10.28
C SER A 37 -3.51 -11.20 10.90
N THR A 38 -3.76 -10.78 12.14
CA THR A 38 -5.07 -11.04 12.76
C THR A 38 -6.14 -10.20 12.07
N SER A 39 -7.39 -10.70 11.99
CA SER A 39 -8.48 -9.94 11.36
C SER A 39 -8.69 -8.56 12.00
N MET A 40 -8.50 -8.45 13.31
CA MET A 40 -8.63 -7.18 14.03
C MET A 40 -7.52 -6.19 13.66
N ALA A 41 -6.26 -6.63 13.66
CA ALA A 41 -5.13 -5.79 13.27
C ALA A 41 -5.23 -5.38 11.79
N ALA A 42 -5.54 -6.33 10.89
CA ALA A 42 -5.72 -6.08 9.46
C ALA A 42 -6.79 -5.01 9.19
N LYS A 43 -7.96 -5.09 9.86
CA LYS A 43 -9.01 -4.08 9.74
C LYS A 43 -8.57 -2.72 10.24
N ARG A 44 -7.87 -2.68 11.39
CA ARG A 44 -7.35 -1.43 11.97
C ARG A 44 -6.37 -0.76 11.02
N ILE A 45 -5.40 -1.51 10.50
CA ILE A 45 -4.40 -1.03 9.54
C ILE A 45 -5.08 -0.49 8.28
N ALA A 46 -6.02 -1.25 7.70
CA ALA A 46 -6.73 -0.83 6.51
C ALA A 46 -7.53 0.47 6.72
N SER A 47 -8.19 0.63 7.87
CA SER A 47 -8.89 1.87 8.22
C SER A 47 -7.93 3.05 8.35
N VAL A 48 -6.80 2.89 9.06
CA VAL A 48 -5.81 3.96 9.25
C VAL A 48 -5.27 4.44 7.90
N ILE A 49 -4.97 3.52 6.98
CA ILE A 49 -4.50 3.88 5.64
C ILE A 49 -5.61 4.59 4.85
N ALA A 50 -6.83 4.06 4.87
CA ALA A 50 -7.95 4.67 4.16
C ALA A 50 -8.29 6.08 4.66
N ASP A 51 -8.10 6.33 5.95
CA ASP A 51 -8.28 7.66 6.55
C ASP A 51 -7.15 8.60 6.13
N ALA A 52 -5.91 8.12 6.11
CA ALA A 52 -4.75 8.89 5.70
C ALA A 52 -4.71 9.19 4.18
N LEU A 53 -5.35 8.36 3.36
CA LEU A 53 -5.51 8.55 1.90
C LEU A 53 -6.85 9.21 1.52
N SER A 54 -7.58 9.78 2.49
CA SER A 54 -8.93 10.30 2.25
C SER A 54 -8.98 11.49 1.28
N GLU A 55 -7.88 12.22 1.13
CA GLU A 55 -7.76 13.31 0.18
C GLU A 55 -7.36 12.79 -1.21
N PRO A 56 -8.00 13.27 -2.30
CA PRO A 56 -7.56 12.96 -3.65
C PRO A 56 -6.09 13.37 -3.86
N CYS A 57 -5.27 12.48 -4.40
CA CYS A 57 -3.91 12.77 -4.81
C CYS A 57 -3.64 12.23 -6.22
N GLU A 58 -2.55 12.71 -6.83
CA GLU A 58 -2.15 12.30 -8.18
C GLU A 58 -1.62 10.86 -8.23
N ASP A 59 -0.99 10.41 -7.14
CA ASP A 59 -0.41 9.08 -7.03
C ASP A 59 -0.63 8.49 -5.63
N PHE A 60 -1.57 7.54 -5.54
CA PHE A 60 -1.88 6.83 -4.30
C PHE A 60 -0.79 5.83 -3.89
N HIS A 61 0.02 5.33 -4.83
CA HIS A 61 1.13 4.44 -4.52
C HIS A 61 2.27 5.18 -3.85
N LEU A 62 2.62 6.37 -4.36
CA LEU A 62 3.58 7.26 -3.72
C LEU A 62 3.08 7.76 -2.36
N ALA A 63 1.81 8.13 -2.26
CA ALA A 63 1.20 8.50 -0.98
C ALA A 63 1.28 7.34 0.04
N MET A 64 0.96 6.11 -0.39
CA MET A 64 1.07 4.92 0.45
C MET A 64 2.52 4.64 0.89
N ALA A 65 3.49 4.80 -0.01
CA ALA A 65 4.91 4.67 0.32
C ALA A 65 5.34 5.68 1.39
N HIS A 66 4.89 6.93 1.26
CA HIS A 66 5.13 7.97 2.26
C HIS A 66 4.48 7.64 3.62
N LEU A 67 3.26 7.08 3.62
CA LEU A 67 2.60 6.65 4.84
C LEU A 67 3.35 5.52 5.55
N ILE A 68 3.80 4.50 4.82
CA ILE A 68 4.56 3.38 5.39
C ILE A 68 5.86 3.88 6.05
N ALA A 69 6.53 4.86 5.44
CA ALA A 69 7.80 5.38 5.94
C ALA A 69 7.65 6.35 7.13
N PHE A 70 6.59 7.17 7.16
CA PHE A 70 6.53 8.33 8.05
C PHE A 70 5.27 8.48 8.89
N HIS A 71 4.21 7.69 8.68
CA HIS A 71 2.92 7.94 9.35
C HIS A 71 2.83 7.25 10.73
N PRO A 72 2.87 7.98 11.86
CA PRO A 72 2.91 7.37 13.18
C PRO A 72 1.68 6.51 13.53
N PRO A 73 0.44 6.92 13.19
CA PRO A 73 -0.73 6.07 13.41
C PRO A 73 -0.63 4.71 12.71
N LEU A 74 -0.03 4.65 11.51
CA LEU A 74 0.18 3.39 10.80
C LEU A 74 1.24 2.53 11.50
N MET A 75 2.34 3.12 11.95
CA MET A 75 3.36 2.41 12.72
C MET A 75 2.77 1.78 14.00
N ILE A 76 1.95 2.54 14.73
CA ILE A 76 1.25 2.06 15.94
C ILE A 76 0.20 0.98 15.59
N ALA A 77 -0.44 1.08 14.43
CA ALA A 77 -1.40 0.06 13.98
C ALA A 77 -0.72 -1.27 13.64
N MET A 78 0.53 -1.24 13.18
CA MET A 78 1.34 -2.42 12.86
C MET A 78 2.16 -2.95 14.03
N GLU A 79 2.18 -2.24 15.17
CA GLU A 79 2.95 -2.65 16.33
C GLU A 79 2.53 -4.04 16.82
N GLY A 80 3.48 -4.97 16.89
CA GLY A 80 3.23 -6.36 17.27
C GLY A 80 2.66 -7.26 16.16
N ASP A 81 2.35 -6.74 14.97
CA ASP A 81 1.89 -7.53 13.80
C ASP A 81 3.01 -7.63 12.75
N LEU A 82 3.95 -8.55 12.98
CA LEU A 82 5.09 -8.78 12.09
C LEU A 82 4.66 -9.17 10.66
N ALA A 83 3.53 -9.87 10.53
CA ALA A 83 2.98 -10.26 9.24
C ALA A 83 2.56 -9.04 8.40
N ALA A 84 1.95 -8.04 9.05
CA ALA A 84 1.61 -6.78 8.40
C ALA A 84 2.84 -6.00 7.97
N VAL A 85 3.86 -5.91 8.85
CA VAL A 85 5.13 -5.23 8.51
C VAL A 85 5.79 -5.89 7.30
N HIS A 86 5.87 -7.22 7.27
CA HIS A 86 6.41 -7.95 6.11
C HIS A 86 5.57 -7.76 4.84
N ALA A 87 4.24 -7.71 4.97
CA ALA A 87 3.35 -7.44 3.84
C ALA A 87 3.61 -6.04 3.24
N MET A 88 3.73 -5.02 4.08
CA MET A 88 4.04 -3.65 3.66
C MET A 88 5.44 -3.55 3.03
N HIS A 89 6.43 -4.24 3.58
CA HIS A 89 7.76 -4.31 2.97
C HIS A 89 7.71 -4.97 1.58
N ARG A 90 6.98 -6.09 1.43
CA ARG A 90 6.82 -6.75 0.12
C ARG A 90 6.07 -5.88 -0.88
N TYR A 91 5.09 -5.10 -0.43
CA TYR A 91 4.45 -4.09 -1.25
C TYR A 91 5.46 -3.02 -1.71
N MET A 92 6.25 -2.46 -0.80
CA MET A 92 7.26 -1.44 -1.13
C MET A 92 8.30 -1.94 -2.13
N SER A 93 8.80 -3.17 -1.97
CA SER A 93 9.71 -3.78 -2.94
C SER A 93 9.05 -3.92 -4.31
N PHE A 94 7.81 -4.42 -4.35
CA PHE A 94 7.08 -4.59 -5.60
C PHE A 94 6.80 -3.25 -6.30
N PHE A 95 6.42 -2.22 -5.55
CA PHE A 95 6.19 -0.87 -6.08
C PHE A 95 7.46 -0.32 -6.72
N LEU A 96 8.61 -0.42 -6.05
CA LEU A 96 9.90 0.03 -6.61
C LEU A 96 10.31 -0.75 -7.86
N ASP A 97 10.04 -2.06 -7.91
CA ASP A 97 10.30 -2.87 -9.10
C ASP A 97 9.44 -2.42 -10.30
N MET A 98 8.18 -2.04 -10.06
CA MET A 98 7.28 -1.51 -11.09
C MET A 98 7.74 -0.14 -11.60
N GLU A 99 8.09 0.78 -10.69
CA GLU A 99 8.64 2.10 -11.05
C GLU A 99 9.94 1.99 -11.85
N ALA A 100 10.82 1.04 -11.49
CA ALA A 100 12.05 0.77 -12.21
C ALA A 100 11.79 0.19 -13.61
N ALA A 101 10.72 -0.60 -13.79
CA ALA A 101 10.34 -1.15 -15.08
C ALA A 101 9.72 -0.07 -16.00
N ASP A 102 8.93 0.85 -15.46
CA ASP A 102 8.34 1.97 -16.19
C ASP A 102 9.38 3.02 -16.62
N THR A 103 10.53 3.08 -15.93
CA THR A 103 11.65 3.98 -16.23
C THR A 103 12.74 3.41 -17.17
N GLY A 104 12.43 2.36 -17.95
CA GLY A 104 13.33 1.79 -18.99
C GLY A 104 13.95 2.82 -19.97
N PRO A 105 15.06 2.48 -20.63
CA PRO A 105 16.30 3.27 -20.76
C PRO A 105 16.17 4.59 -21.53
N GLN A 106 15.62 5.64 -20.91
CA GLN A 106 15.67 6.99 -21.48
C GLN A 106 16.79 7.88 -20.91
N ALA A 107 17.51 7.44 -19.88
CA ALA A 107 18.63 8.17 -19.29
C ALA A 107 19.98 7.99 -20.00
N GLN A 108 20.05 7.17 -21.07
CA GLN A 108 21.32 6.88 -21.79
C GLN A 108 21.58 7.72 -23.05
N TYR A 109 20.68 8.64 -23.44
CA TYR A 109 20.82 9.43 -24.68
C TYR A 109 20.87 10.96 -24.48
N ALA A 110 21.21 11.44 -23.28
CA ALA A 110 21.48 12.85 -23.04
C ALA A 110 22.99 13.13 -22.89
N ILE A 111 23.78 12.71 -23.87
CA ILE A 111 25.09 13.31 -24.16
C ILE A 111 25.14 13.51 -25.67
N ASN A 112 24.87 14.75 -26.11
CA ASN A 112 25.46 15.41 -27.27
C ASN A 112 25.20 16.90 -27.17
#